data_AF-A0A1W9UFM1-F1
#
_entry.id   AF-A0A1W9UFM1-F1
#
_cell.length_a   1.000
_cell.length_b   1.000
_cell.length_c   1.000
_cell.angle_alpha   90.00
_cell.angle_beta   90.00
_cell.angle_gamma   90.00
#
_symmetry.space_group_name_H-M   'P 1'
#
loop_
_entity.id
_entity.type
_entity.pdbx_description
1 polymer ?
#
loop_
_entity_poly.entity_id
_entity_poly.type
_entity_poly.pdbx_seq_one_letter_code
_entity_poly.pdbx_strand_id
1 'polypeptide(L)'
;MTYCIVNGLSDYVLQAYLDKLEELNPGILQKHVDGVSAEIDDVLRSRYQLPLQSIPETLSRICTVMAAFRAVGSLTSLMQSEGGSSNEWLPLQTMHKQSLKDLADIRDGKIDLGLEELGEVNVEADSTLISSPVRIFDDDTWSKF
;
A
#
# COMPACT_ATOMS: atom_id res chain seq x y z
N MET A 1 1.00 11.16 -0.48
CA MET A 1 1.98 11.09 0.63
C MET A 1 3.11 10.17 0.20
N THR A 2 4.33 10.26 0.75
CA THR A 2 5.40 9.32 0.38
C THR A 2 5.50 8.22 1.43
N TYR A 3 5.39 6.95 1.02
CA TYR A 3 5.38 5.80 1.95
C TYR A 3 6.76 5.19 2.18
N CYS A 4 7.73 5.50 1.32
CA CYS A 4 9.10 5.03 1.41
C CYS A 4 10.08 6.14 1.01
N ILE A 5 11.34 5.99 1.39
CA ILE A 5 12.42 6.95 1.09
C ILE A 5 13.43 6.33 0.13
N VAL A 6 14.07 7.15 -0.70
CA VAL A 6 15.08 6.69 -1.68
C VAL A 6 16.20 5.90 -1.01
N ASN A 7 16.65 6.32 0.18
CA ASN A 7 17.68 5.62 0.94
C ASN A 7 17.25 4.21 1.39
N GLY A 8 15.96 3.93 1.51
CA GLY A 8 15.47 2.60 1.89
C GLY A 8 15.59 1.57 0.76
N LEU A 9 15.78 2.02 -0.48
CA LEU A 9 15.94 1.10 -1.62
C LEU A 9 17.25 0.30 -1.52
N SER A 10 18.25 0.81 -0.82
CA SER A 10 19.54 0.13 -0.64
C SER A 10 19.43 -1.17 0.16
N ASP A 11 18.32 -1.36 0.89
CA ASP A 11 18.05 -2.58 1.64
C ASP A 11 17.72 -3.77 0.71
N TYR A 12 17.30 -3.49 -0.52
CA TYR A 12 16.87 -4.50 -1.49
C TYR A 12 17.74 -4.55 -2.75
N VAL A 13 18.44 -3.46 -3.06
CA VAL A 13 19.25 -3.31 -4.28
C VAL A 13 20.60 -2.73 -3.88
N LEU A 14 21.69 -3.22 -4.50
CA LEU A 14 23.02 -2.69 -4.23
C LEU A 14 23.08 -1.18 -4.56
N GLN A 15 23.66 -0.40 -3.65
CA GLN A 15 23.81 1.05 -3.80
C GLN A 15 24.46 1.43 -5.14
N ALA A 16 25.46 0.67 -5.60
CA ALA A 16 26.13 0.90 -6.87
C ALA A 16 25.21 0.87 -8.10
N TYR A 17 24.08 0.15 -8.04
CA TYR A 17 23.08 0.18 -9.12
C TYR A 17 22.20 1.42 -9.06
N LEU A 18 21.85 1.86 -7.84
CA LEU A 18 21.07 3.08 -7.63
C LEU A 18 21.86 4.32 -8.06
N ASP A 19 23.14 4.38 -7.72
CA ASP A 19 24.02 5.49 -8.12
C ASP A 19 24.15 5.57 -9.65
N LYS A 20 24.30 4.41 -10.33
CA LYS A 20 24.34 4.34 -11.80
C LYS A 20 23.04 4.80 -12.45
N LEU A 21 21.89 4.44 -11.88
CA LEU A 21 20.58 4.89 -12.37
C LEU A 21 20.47 6.41 -12.30
N GLU A 22 20.90 6.99 -11.18
CA GLU A 22 20.84 8.42 -10.95
C GLU A 22 21.83 9.19 -11.84
N GLU A 23 23.00 8.59 -12.15
CA GLU A 23 23.95 9.12 -13.14
C GLU A 23 23.36 9.12 -14.56
N LEU A 24 22.69 8.04 -14.95
CA LEU A 24 22.07 7.91 -16.27
C LEU A 24 20.82 8.79 -16.43
N ASN A 25 20.02 8.92 -15.37
CA ASN A 25 18.78 9.68 -15.38
C ASN A 25 18.53 10.33 -14.01
N PRO A 26 19.00 11.57 -13.80
CA PRO A 26 18.83 12.27 -12.53
C PRO A 26 17.36 12.42 -12.13
N GLY A 27 17.06 12.12 -10.88
CA GLY A 27 15.74 12.16 -10.26
C GLY A 27 14.85 10.95 -10.57
N ILE A 28 15.37 9.91 -11.23
CA ILE A 28 14.57 8.73 -11.59
C ILE A 28 14.13 7.95 -10.35
N LEU A 29 15.00 7.83 -9.34
CA LEU A 29 14.69 7.11 -8.12
C LEU A 29 13.54 7.77 -7.35
N GLN A 30 13.58 9.10 -7.24
CA GLN A 30 12.50 9.86 -6.60
C GLN A 30 11.18 9.71 -7.37
N LYS A 31 11.21 9.77 -8.71
CA LYS A 31 10.02 9.55 -9.53
C LYS A 31 9.40 8.16 -9.33
N HIS A 32 10.22 7.13 -9.14
CA HIS A 32 9.71 5.79 -8.85
C HIS A 32 9.06 5.72 -7.47
N VAL A 33 9.69 6.30 -6.45
CA VAL A 33 9.14 6.38 -5.09
C VAL A 33 7.82 7.13 -5.08
N ASP A 34 7.74 8.28 -5.75
CA ASP A 34 6.51 9.08 -5.84
C ASP A 34 5.41 8.34 -6.61
N GLY A 35 5.76 7.71 -7.73
CA GLY A 35 4.81 6.96 -8.56
C GLY A 35 4.25 5.73 -7.84
N VAL A 36 5.09 4.97 -7.13
CA VAL A 36 4.62 3.84 -6.31
C VAL A 36 3.77 4.33 -5.15
N SER A 37 4.16 5.44 -4.52
CA SER A 37 3.36 5.99 -3.42
C SER A 37 1.98 6.45 -3.88
N ALA A 38 1.88 7.03 -5.08
CA ALA A 38 0.60 7.40 -5.69
C ALA A 38 -0.28 6.17 -5.99
N GLU A 39 0.31 5.06 -6.44
CA GLU A 39 -0.43 3.80 -6.67
C GLU A 39 -0.95 3.20 -5.36
N ILE A 40 -0.16 3.26 -4.29
CA ILE A 40 -0.60 2.82 -2.97
C ILE A 40 -1.74 3.72 -2.47
N ASP A 41 -1.61 5.05 -2.62
CA ASP A 41 -2.69 6.01 -2.31
C ASP A 41 -3.98 5.64 -3.06
N ASP A 42 -3.90 5.37 -4.36
CA ASP A 42 -5.06 5.01 -5.20
C ASP A 42 -5.78 3.76 -4.67
N VAL A 43 -5.03 2.74 -4.23
CA VAL A 43 -5.60 1.53 -3.64
C VAL A 43 -6.24 1.81 -2.28
N LEU A 44 -5.55 2.55 -1.42
CA LEU A 44 -6.02 2.83 -0.05
C LEU A 44 -7.25 3.73 0.01
N ARG A 45 -7.45 4.64 -0.97
CA ARG A 45 -8.64 5.53 -1.02
C ARG A 45 -9.97 4.79 -0.95
N SER A 46 -10.01 3.54 -1.39
CA SER A 46 -11.21 2.71 -1.33
C SER A 46 -11.65 2.38 0.09
N ARG A 47 -10.74 2.37 1.08
CA ARG A 47 -11.02 1.89 2.44
C ARG A 47 -10.60 2.85 3.55
N TYR A 48 -9.65 3.76 3.30
CA TYR A 48 -9.07 4.62 4.31
C TYR A 48 -9.18 6.09 3.92
N GLN A 49 -9.27 6.96 4.93
CA GLN A 49 -9.15 8.40 4.73
C GLN A 49 -7.68 8.78 4.57
N LEU A 50 -7.36 9.48 3.48
CA LEU A 50 -6.01 9.95 3.20
C LEU A 50 -5.90 11.46 3.43
N PRO A 51 -4.76 11.97 3.90
CA PRO A 51 -3.53 11.23 4.22
C PRO A 51 -3.61 10.45 5.54
N LEU A 52 -2.93 9.30 5.63
CA LEU A 52 -2.79 8.55 6.88
C LEU A 52 -1.97 9.37 7.90
N GLN A 53 -2.31 9.30 9.19
CA GLN A 53 -1.56 9.96 10.25
C GLN A 53 -0.26 9.23 10.59
N SER A 54 -0.28 7.90 10.48
CA SER A 54 0.88 7.03 10.68
C SER A 54 1.01 6.05 9.53
N ILE A 55 2.24 5.80 9.09
CA ILE A 55 2.52 4.85 8.00
C ILE A 55 2.83 3.49 8.64
N PRO A 56 1.99 2.47 8.46
CA PRO A 56 2.29 1.11 8.88
C PRO A 56 3.56 0.59 8.21
N GLU A 57 4.36 -0.18 8.95
CA GLU A 57 5.57 -0.82 8.44
C GLU A 57 5.29 -1.68 7.20
N THR A 58 4.13 -2.34 7.15
CA THR A 58 3.67 -3.12 6.00
C THR A 58 3.59 -2.28 4.72
N LEU A 59 3.03 -1.07 4.79
CA LEU A 59 2.92 -0.17 3.63
C LEU A 59 4.29 0.38 3.23
N SER A 60 5.14 0.72 4.20
CA SER A 60 6.52 1.14 3.95
C SER A 60 7.32 0.05 3.23
N ARG A 61 7.22 -1.20 3.68
CA ARG A 61 7.86 -2.35 3.04
C ARG A 61 7.36 -2.55 1.61
N ILE A 62 6.04 -2.53 1.40
CA ILE A 62 5.44 -2.69 0.06
C ILE A 62 5.95 -1.59 -0.90
N CYS A 63 5.92 -0.33 -0.47
CA CYS A 63 6.42 0.80 -1.25
C CYS A 63 7.89 0.61 -1.63
N THR A 64 8.72 0.27 -0.65
CA THR A 64 10.17 0.13 -0.86
C THR A 64 10.50 -0.99 -1.84
N VAL A 65 9.87 -2.16 -1.70
CA VAL A 65 10.07 -3.30 -2.61
C VAL A 65 9.58 -2.98 -4.02
N MET A 66 8.42 -2.34 -4.17
CA MET A 66 7.88 -1.96 -5.48
C MET A 66 8.76 -0.90 -6.17
N ALA A 67 9.24 0.10 -5.43
CA ALA A 67 10.13 1.13 -5.96
C ALA A 67 11.50 0.55 -6.36
N ALA A 68 12.07 -0.32 -5.53
CA ALA A 68 13.31 -1.03 -5.81
C ALA A 68 13.21 -1.91 -7.06
N PHE A 69 12.12 -2.65 -7.23
CA PHE A 69 11.89 -3.48 -8.42
C PHE A 69 11.79 -2.64 -9.70
N ARG A 70 11.12 -1.47 -9.65
CA ARG A 70 11.04 -0.54 -10.77
C ARG A 70 12.40 0.05 -11.13
N ALA A 71 13.19 0.44 -10.14
CA ALA A 71 14.54 0.96 -10.35
C ALA A 71 15.40 -0.06 -11.12
N VAL A 72 15.40 -1.33 -10.69
CA VAL A 72 16.10 -2.42 -11.41
C VAL A 72 15.57 -2.60 -12.82
N GLY A 73 14.25 -2.59 -13.02
CA GLY A 73 13.63 -2.67 -14.35
C GLY A 73 14.03 -1.53 -15.29
N SER A 74 14.19 -0.31 -14.76
CA SER A 74 14.71 0.81 -15.52
C SER A 74 16.19 0.62 -15.87
N LEU A 75 16.99 0.05 -14.98
CA LEU A 75 18.41 -0.22 -15.26
C LEU A 75 18.58 -1.28 -16.35
N THR A 76 17.82 -2.38 -16.29
CA THR A 76 17.89 -3.43 -17.31
C THR A 76 17.38 -2.97 -18.67
N SER A 77 16.41 -2.06 -18.71
CA SER A 77 15.97 -1.41 -19.95
C SER A 77 17.02 -0.44 -20.53
N LEU A 78 17.85 0.16 -19.68
CA LEU A 78 18.90 1.12 -20.09
C LEU A 78 20.23 0.44 -20.40
N MET A 79 20.55 -0.68 -19.75
CA MET A 79 21.75 -1.47 -19.99
C MET A 79 21.44 -2.65 -20.92
N GLN A 80 21.61 -2.46 -22.24
CA GLN A 80 21.51 -3.52 -23.27
C GLN A 80 22.59 -4.62 -23.18
N SER A 81 23.48 -4.56 -22.19
CA SER A 81 24.55 -5.54 -21.98
C SER A 81 24.02 -6.72 -21.16
N GLU A 82 23.30 -7.63 -21.83
CA GLU A 82 23.05 -8.98 -21.31
C GLU A 82 24.39 -9.68 -21.08
N GLY A 83 24.74 -9.92 -19.82
CA GLY A 83 26.05 -10.46 -19.49
C GLY A 83 26.16 -11.00 -18.08
N GLY A 84 25.15 -11.73 -17.60
CA GLY A 84 25.27 -12.58 -16.43
C GLY A 84 24.20 -12.34 -15.36
N SER A 85 23.75 -13.45 -14.79
CA SER A 85 22.87 -13.53 -13.62
C SER A 85 21.37 -13.32 -13.86
N SER A 86 20.73 -14.32 -14.47
CA SER A 86 19.27 -14.45 -14.40
C SER A 86 18.74 -14.72 -12.99
N ASN A 87 19.61 -14.85 -11.97
CA ASN A 87 19.26 -15.35 -10.65
C ASN A 87 19.39 -14.34 -9.50
N GLU A 88 20.15 -13.25 -9.64
CA GLU A 88 20.29 -12.23 -8.58
C GLU A 88 18.95 -11.55 -8.23
N TRP A 89 18.06 -11.42 -9.22
CA TRP A 89 16.81 -10.67 -9.08
C TRP A 89 15.59 -11.56 -8.80
N LEU A 90 15.74 -12.88 -8.77
CA LEU A 90 14.66 -13.83 -8.46
C LEU A 90 14.02 -13.58 -7.07
N PRO A 91 14.80 -13.34 -5.99
CA PRO A 91 14.23 -12.99 -4.69
C PRO A 91 13.43 -11.70 -4.74
N LEU A 92 13.97 -10.64 -5.37
CA LEU A 92 13.29 -9.35 -5.50
C LEU A 92 12.00 -9.46 -6.31
N GLN A 93 12.00 -10.22 -7.41
CA GLN A 93 10.79 -10.48 -8.19
C GLN A 93 9.72 -11.22 -7.37
N THR A 94 10.14 -12.17 -6.53
CA THR A 94 9.22 -12.91 -5.64
C THR A 94 8.63 -11.98 -4.58
N MET A 95 9.46 -11.13 -3.96
CA MET A 95 9.02 -10.13 -2.99
C MET A 95 8.09 -9.09 -3.62
N HIS A 96 8.34 -8.69 -4.87
CA HIS A 96 7.46 -7.80 -5.62
C HIS A 96 6.08 -8.43 -5.85
N LYS A 97 6.04 -9.69 -6.33
CA LYS A 97 4.78 -10.44 -6.49
C LYS A 97 4.02 -10.57 -5.17
N GLN A 98 4.73 -10.85 -4.07
CA GLN A 98 4.12 -10.91 -2.75
C GLN A 98 3.56 -9.53 -2.33
N SER A 99 4.29 -8.45 -2.58
CA SER A 99 3.85 -7.09 -2.23
C SER A 99 2.61 -6.66 -3.02
N LEU A 100 2.49 -7.04 -4.28
CA LEU A 100 1.27 -6.85 -5.07
C LEU A 100 0.08 -7.64 -4.52
N LYS A 101 0.33 -8.87 -4.06
CA LYS A 101 -0.69 -9.70 -3.43
C LYS A 101 -1.14 -9.10 -2.09
N ASP A 102 -0.19 -8.69 -1.25
CA ASP A 102 -0.48 -8.04 0.03
C ASP A 102 -1.30 -6.75 -0.19
N LEU A 103 -0.95 -5.95 -1.20
CA LEU A 103 -1.69 -4.74 -1.55
C LEU A 103 -3.12 -5.05 -2.02
N ALA A 104 -3.31 -6.12 -2.81
CA ALA A 104 -4.63 -6.59 -3.21
C ALA A 104 -5.44 -7.12 -2.01
N ASP A 105 -4.80 -7.85 -1.09
CA ASP A 105 -5.44 -8.37 0.11
C ASP A 105 -5.79 -7.25 1.11
N ILE A 106 -5.02 -6.15 1.16
CA ILE A 106 -5.37 -4.91 1.88
C ILE A 106 -6.59 -4.26 1.24
N ARG A 107 -6.62 -4.14 -0.09
CA ARG A 107 -7.78 -3.59 -0.81
C ARG A 107 -9.05 -4.42 -0.57
N ASP A 108 -8.92 -5.75 -0.56
CA ASP A 108 -10.04 -6.67 -0.33
C ASP A 108 -10.44 -6.79 1.15
N GLY A 109 -9.69 -6.17 2.08
CA GLY A 109 -9.97 -6.23 3.51
C GLY A 109 -9.54 -7.50 4.24
N LYS A 110 -8.70 -8.33 3.63
CA LYS A 110 -8.18 -9.56 4.24
C LYS A 110 -6.99 -9.30 5.16
N ILE A 111 -6.21 -8.27 4.87
CA ILE A 111 -5.12 -7.80 5.72
C ILE A 111 -5.59 -6.49 6.36
N ASP A 112 -5.65 -6.48 7.68
CA ASP A 112 -5.86 -5.26 8.43
C ASP A 112 -4.50 -4.60 8.72
N LEU A 113 -4.47 -3.28 8.53
CA LEU A 113 -3.31 -2.44 8.77
C LEU A 113 -3.22 -1.96 10.24
N GLY A 114 -4.22 -2.29 11.07
CA GLY A 114 -4.30 -1.84 12.46
C GLY A 114 -4.63 -0.34 12.57
N LEU A 115 -5.09 0.27 11.48
CA LEU A 115 -5.49 1.68 11.41
C LEU A 115 -6.91 1.92 11.97
N GLU A 116 -7.63 0.85 12.28
CA GLU A 116 -8.97 0.88 12.87
C GLU A 116 -8.94 1.44 14.30
N GLU A 117 -7.86 1.18 15.06
CA GLU A 117 -7.61 1.81 16.37
C GLU A 117 -7.32 3.32 16.27
N LEU A 118 -6.93 3.80 15.08
CA LEU A 118 -6.63 5.20 14.80
C LEU A 118 -7.83 5.95 14.16
N GLY A 119 -8.95 5.26 13.92
CA GLY A 119 -10.17 5.86 13.38
C GLY A 119 -10.09 6.27 11.90
N GLU A 120 -9.14 5.72 11.14
CA GLU A 120 -8.87 6.14 9.74
C GLU A 120 -9.67 5.37 8.69
N VAL A 121 -10.53 4.43 9.10
CA VAL A 121 -11.37 3.66 8.17
C VAL A 121 -12.45 4.56 7.60
N ASN A 122 -12.56 4.57 6.27
CA ASN A 122 -13.67 5.20 5.60
C ASN A 122 -14.91 4.34 5.88
N VAL A 123 -15.67 4.74 6.89
CA VAL A 123 -16.94 4.10 7.21
C VAL A 123 -17.90 4.44 6.07
N GLU A 124 -17.91 3.64 5.01
CA GLU A 124 -19.11 3.52 4.21
C GLU A 124 -20.21 3.09 5.18
N ALA A 125 -21.16 4.00 5.39
CA ALA A 125 -22.24 3.85 6.34
C ALA A 125 -23.18 2.73 5.92
N ASP A 126 -22.75 1.48 6.08
CA ASP A 126 -23.60 0.28 5.93
C ASP A 126 -23.92 -0.31 7.31
N SER A 127 -24.08 0.57 8.30
CA SER A 127 -24.78 0.26 9.53
C SER A 127 -26.00 1.18 9.65
N THR A 128 -27.07 0.85 8.90
CA THR A 128 -28.41 1.25 9.31
C THR A 128 -28.72 0.58 10.64
N LEU A 129 -28.36 1.24 11.74
CA LEU A 129 -28.88 0.94 13.06
C LEU A 129 -30.36 1.34 13.08
N ILE A 130 -31.23 0.40 12.75
CA ILE A 130 -32.67 0.53 13.00
C ILE A 130 -32.87 0.43 14.51
N SER A 131 -32.79 1.57 15.19
CA SER A 131 -33.32 1.71 16.55
C SER A 131 -34.84 1.81 16.43
N SER A 132 -35.53 0.69 16.65
CA SER A 132 -36.98 0.74 16.81
C SER A 132 -37.29 1.48 18.13
N PRO A 133 -38.16 2.51 18.11
CA PRO A 133 -38.61 3.13 19.35
C PRO A 133 -39.36 2.11 20.20
N VAL A 134 -39.25 2.25 21.52
CA VAL A 134 -40.00 1.46 22.50
C VAL A 134 -41.48 1.43 22.09
N ARG A 135 -42.05 0.24 21.94
CA ARG A 135 -43.47 0.08 21.58
C ARG A 135 -44.33 0.75 22.65
N ILE A 136 -45.04 1.81 22.26
CA ILE A 136 -45.95 2.55 23.14
C ILE A 136 -47.29 1.80 23.30
N PHE A 137 -47.57 0.84 22.41
CA PHE A 137 -48.78 0.02 22.42
C PHE A 137 -48.38 -1.44 22.63
N ASP A 138 -48.58 -1.93 23.85
CA ASP A 138 -48.52 -3.35 24.19
C ASP A 138 -49.95 -3.89 24.36
N ASP A 139 -50.15 -5.19 24.18
CA ASP A 139 -51.48 -5.84 24.20
C ASP A 139 -52.17 -5.66 25.57
N ASP A 140 -51.38 -5.42 26.61
CA ASP A 140 -51.84 -5.18 27.98
C ASP A 140 -52.51 -3.81 28.20
N THR A 141 -52.37 -2.88 27.24
CA THR A 141 -52.94 -1.52 27.35
C THR A 141 -54.45 -1.48 27.10
N TRP A 142 -55.00 -2.50 26.44
CA TRP A 142 -56.43 -2.59 26.12
C TRP A 142 -57.29 -3.19 27.23
N SER A 143 -56.68 -3.70 28.31
CA SER A 143 -57.41 -4.31 29.43
C SER A 143 -58.08 -3.30 30.38
N LYS A 144 -57.96 -1.99 30.12
CA LYS A 144 -58.43 -0.90 31.01
C LYS A 144 -59.48 0.04 30.40
N PHE A 145 -60.09 -0.31 29.28
CA PHE A 145 -61.27 0.39 28.73
C PHE A 145 -62.45 -0.55 28.58
#